data_AF-A0A1V4THX3-F1
#
_entry.id   AF-A0A1V4THX3-F1
#
_cell.length_a   1.000
_cell.length_b   1.000
_cell.length_c   1.000
_cell.angle_alpha   90.00
_cell.angle_beta   90.00
_cell.angle_gamma   90.00
#
_symmetry.space_group_name_H-M   'P 1'
#
loop_
_entity.id
_entity.type
_entity.pdbx_description
1 polymer ?
#
loop_
_entity_poly.entity_id
_entity_poly.type
_entity_poly.pdbx_seq_one_letter_code
_entity_poly.pdbx_strand_id
1 'polypeptide(L)'
;MIDKNELIDQIEETELEKAPGKGDSWEKHIYLEDNKILIVGYEEEESFGEQNPSGEVVKNYYWFWELRDSKNWDVTFDNHDKEFSFCESTVGDYTDQDRVEDIVGDIEEEDVCTWSEQDWIEDISEEIAEEVVEWLDTPK
;
A
#
# COMPACT_ATOMS: atom_id res chain seq x y z
N MET A 1 -7.33 4.94 23.70
CA MET A 1 -7.54 3.79 22.80
C MET A 1 -8.46 4.27 21.70
N ILE A 2 -7.97 4.26 20.47
CA ILE A 2 -8.74 4.63 19.28
C ILE A 2 -9.81 3.56 18.99
N ASP A 3 -10.98 3.97 18.48
CA ASP A 3 -12.01 3.03 18.02
C ASP A 3 -11.57 2.36 16.70
N LYS A 4 -11.92 1.08 16.49
CA LYS A 4 -11.55 0.36 15.26
C LYS A 4 -12.09 1.06 14.02
N ASN A 5 -13.34 1.50 14.03
CA ASN A 5 -13.95 2.15 12.86
C ASN A 5 -13.32 3.53 12.62
N GLU A 6 -13.01 4.27 13.68
CA GLU A 6 -12.28 5.54 13.57
C GLU A 6 -10.88 5.36 12.97
N LEU A 7 -10.21 4.23 13.26
CA LEU A 7 -8.93 3.90 12.66
C LEU A 7 -9.06 3.50 11.19
N ILE A 8 -10.09 2.73 10.83
CA ILE A 8 -10.42 2.37 9.43
C ILE A 8 -10.61 3.64 8.60
N ASP A 9 -11.47 4.55 9.06
CA ASP A 9 -11.73 5.82 8.38
C ASP A 9 -10.42 6.61 8.17
N GLN A 10 -9.55 6.67 9.19
CA GLN A 10 -8.24 7.34 9.06
C GLN A 10 -7.30 6.64 8.07
N ILE A 11 -7.31 5.31 8.01
CA ILE A 11 -6.50 4.54 7.05
C ILE A 11 -6.95 4.84 5.62
N GLU A 12 -8.25 4.93 5.37
CA GLU A 12 -8.81 5.20 4.05
C GLU A 12 -8.64 6.67 3.63
N GLU A 13 -8.98 7.62 4.52
CA GLU A 13 -9.01 9.05 4.20
C GLU A 13 -7.63 9.72 4.19
N THR A 14 -6.64 9.18 4.90
CA THR A 14 -5.31 9.80 4.95
C THR A 14 -4.58 9.63 3.61
N GLU A 15 -4.14 10.76 3.04
CA GLU A 15 -3.40 10.77 1.77
C GLU A 15 -2.05 10.05 1.89
N LEU A 16 -1.71 9.30 0.84
CA LEU A 16 -0.38 8.71 0.68
C LEU A 16 0.60 9.77 0.20
N GLU A 17 1.76 9.83 0.85
CA GLU A 17 2.86 10.70 0.46
C GLU A 17 4.05 9.86 0.00
N LYS A 18 4.77 10.35 -1.01
CA LYS A 18 5.97 9.66 -1.48
C LYS A 18 7.03 9.64 -0.38
N ALA A 19 7.49 8.45 0.00
CA ALA A 19 8.42 8.31 1.11
C ALA A 19 9.80 8.91 0.75
N PRO A 20 10.41 9.70 1.64
CA PRO A 20 11.68 10.34 1.36
C PRO A 20 12.84 9.31 1.34
N GLY A 21 13.41 9.08 0.17
CA GLY A 21 14.70 8.38 0.02
C GLY A 21 14.63 6.87 -0.27
N LYS A 22 13.45 6.28 -0.40
CA LYS A 22 13.24 4.90 -0.85
C LYS A 22 12.43 4.87 -2.16
N GLY A 23 13.08 4.57 -3.29
CA GLY A 23 12.45 4.13 -4.55
C GLY A 23 11.09 4.75 -4.94
N ASP A 24 10.24 3.92 -5.54
CA ASP A 24 8.80 4.14 -5.68
C ASP A 24 8.09 3.48 -4.48
N SER A 25 8.13 4.17 -3.34
CA SER A 25 7.38 3.80 -2.14
C SER A 25 6.54 4.97 -1.65
N TRP A 26 5.35 4.65 -1.17
CA TRP A 26 4.37 5.61 -0.69
C TRP A 26 3.93 5.22 0.71
N GLU A 27 3.83 6.20 1.60
CA GLU A 27 3.51 6.01 3.00
C GLU A 27 2.49 7.06 3.44
N LYS A 28 1.53 6.65 4.25
CA LYS A 28 0.68 7.53 5.04
C LYS A 28 1.05 7.37 6.51
N HIS A 29 1.08 8.49 7.21
CA HIS A 29 1.52 8.58 8.60
C HIS A 29 0.35 9.01 9.49
N ILE A 30 -0.22 8.06 10.22
CA ILE A 30 -1.40 8.24 11.06
C ILE A 30 -0.94 8.34 12.52
N TYR A 31 -1.13 9.51 13.13
CA TYR A 31 -0.69 9.78 14.50
C TYR A 31 -1.73 9.29 15.50
N LEU A 32 -1.35 8.30 16.30
CA LEU A 32 -2.19 7.70 17.33
C LEU A 32 -1.88 8.28 18.72
N GLU A 33 -2.68 7.91 19.71
CA GLU A 33 -2.44 8.25 21.11
C GLU A 33 -1.13 7.65 21.65
N ASP A 34 -0.71 8.06 22.85
CA ASP A 34 0.45 7.51 23.58
C ASP A 34 1.82 7.59 22.86
N ASN A 35 1.98 8.56 21.97
CA ASN A 35 3.19 8.73 21.15
C ASN A 35 3.39 7.54 20.20
N LYS A 36 2.32 7.06 19.58
CA LYS A 36 2.36 6.05 18.52
C LYS A 36 2.06 6.66 17.17
N ILE A 37 2.68 6.09 16.15
CA ILE A 37 2.42 6.44 14.75
C ILE A 37 2.23 5.13 14.00
N LEU A 38 1.12 5.01 13.30
CA LEU A 38 0.87 3.96 12.33
C LEU A 38 1.35 4.47 10.97
N ILE A 39 2.25 3.72 10.37
CA ILE A 39 2.69 3.93 9.00
C ILE A 39 2.01 2.84 8.18
N VAL A 40 1.25 3.22 7.17
CA VAL A 40 0.73 2.29 6.17
C VAL A 40 1.31 2.70 4.84
N GLY A 41 1.85 1.79 4.07
CA GLY A 41 2.48 2.13 2.81
C GLY A 41 2.52 0.96 1.85
N TYR A 42 3.03 1.23 0.66
CA TYR A 42 3.37 0.19 -0.30
C TYR A 42 4.72 0.45 -0.95
N GLU A 43 5.37 -0.63 -1.38
CA GLU A 43 6.64 -0.57 -2.10
C GLU A 43 6.62 -1.45 -3.36
N GLU A 44 7.29 -0.98 -4.41
CA GLU A 44 7.52 -1.75 -5.64
C GLU A 44 8.45 -2.93 -5.37
N GLU A 45 8.06 -4.15 -5.77
CA GLU A 45 8.95 -5.32 -5.72
C GLU A 45 9.54 -5.63 -7.10
N GLU A 46 8.68 -5.84 -8.09
CA GLU A 46 9.09 -6.20 -9.45
C GLU A 46 8.35 -5.35 -10.49
N SER A 47 9.10 -4.94 -11.51
CA SER A 47 8.58 -4.27 -12.70
C SER A 47 8.84 -5.13 -13.94
N PHE A 48 7.77 -5.45 -14.66
CA PHE A 48 7.80 -6.20 -15.90
C PHE A 48 7.48 -5.25 -17.05
N GLY A 49 8.39 -5.12 -18.01
CA GLY A 49 8.16 -4.26 -19.18
C GLY A 49 8.80 -4.84 -20.44
N GLU A 50 8.15 -4.62 -21.58
CA GLU A 50 8.79 -4.87 -22.87
C GLU A 50 9.92 -3.86 -23.13
N GLN A 51 10.99 -4.27 -23.82
CA GLN A 51 12.14 -3.41 -24.15
C GLN A 51 11.82 -2.27 -25.14
N ASN A 52 10.55 -2.04 -25.47
CA ASN A 52 10.10 -1.01 -26.39
C ASN A 52 9.60 0.24 -25.63
N PRO A 53 9.95 1.46 -26.05
CA PRO A 53 9.54 2.71 -25.40
C PRO A 53 8.05 3.05 -25.56
N SER A 54 7.27 2.19 -26.20
CA SER A 54 5.80 2.26 -26.28
C SER A 54 5.14 1.01 -25.71
N GLY A 55 5.94 0.15 -25.07
CA GLY A 55 5.46 -1.04 -24.39
C GLY A 55 4.83 -0.68 -23.06
N GLU A 56 3.90 -1.51 -22.66
CA GLU A 56 3.28 -1.49 -21.35
C GLU A 56 4.28 -1.96 -20.29
N VAL A 57 4.33 -1.25 -19.16
CA VAL A 57 5.11 -1.63 -17.99
C VAL A 57 4.13 -1.93 -16.88
N VAL A 58 4.17 -3.15 -16.38
CA VAL A 58 3.38 -3.62 -15.26
C VAL A 58 4.25 -3.63 -14.02
N LYS A 59 3.81 -2.95 -12.96
CA LYS A 59 4.51 -2.88 -11.68
C LYS A 59 3.68 -3.59 -10.62
N ASN A 60 4.35 -4.38 -9.79
CA ASN A 60 3.73 -5.02 -8.64
C ASN A 60 4.13 -4.31 -7.35
N TYR A 61 3.14 -3.99 -6.52
CA TYR A 61 3.30 -3.32 -5.26
C TYR A 61 2.72 -4.17 -4.13
N TYR A 62 3.36 -4.11 -2.97
CA TYR A 62 2.90 -4.79 -1.76
C TYR A 62 2.62 -3.78 -0.66
N TRP A 63 1.51 -3.96 0.05
CA TRP A 63 1.20 -3.19 1.23
C TRP A 63 2.03 -3.66 2.41
N PHE A 64 2.37 -2.71 3.27
CA PHE A 64 3.01 -2.93 4.56
C PHE A 64 2.44 -1.94 5.58
N TRP A 65 2.52 -2.30 6.86
CA TRP A 65 2.22 -1.38 7.93
C TRP A 65 3.12 -1.59 9.14
N GLU A 66 3.42 -0.49 9.83
CA GLU A 66 4.27 -0.49 11.01
C GLU A 66 3.69 0.41 12.09
N LEU A 67 3.81 0.00 13.35
CA LEU A 67 3.61 0.90 14.49
C LEU A 67 4.96 1.33 15.04
N ARG A 68 5.22 2.64 15.06
CA ARG A 68 6.44 3.21 15.64
C ARG A 68 6.15 4.08 16.85
N ASP A 69 7.17 4.27 17.66
CA ASP A 69 7.17 5.30 18.70
C ASP A 69 7.45 6.68 18.09
N SER A 70 6.55 7.64 18.24
CA SER A 70 6.67 8.94 17.59
C SER A 70 7.78 9.83 18.16
N LYS A 71 8.38 9.47 19.31
CA LYS A 71 9.51 10.24 19.89
C LYS A 71 10.85 9.78 19.34
N ASN A 72 11.06 8.47 19.28
CA ASN A 72 12.36 7.88 18.91
C ASN A 72 12.36 7.22 17.53
N TRP A 73 11.19 7.09 16.89
CA TRP A 73 11.01 6.38 15.63
C TRP A 73 11.35 4.88 15.67
N ASP A 74 11.40 4.29 16.88
CA ASP A 74 11.61 2.86 17.06
C ASP A 74 10.39 2.08 16.57
N VAL A 75 10.64 1.05 15.77
CA VAL A 75 9.61 0.11 15.32
C VAL A 75 9.16 -0.74 16.50
N THR A 76 7.86 -0.78 16.71
CA THR A 76 7.23 -1.50 17.81
C THR A 76 6.34 -2.63 17.32
N PHE A 77 5.74 -2.48 16.14
CA PHE A 77 5.08 -3.52 15.34
C PHE A 77 5.48 -3.34 13.89
N ASP A 78 5.55 -4.42 13.14
CA ASP A 78 5.99 -4.45 11.76
C ASP A 78 5.26 -5.59 11.04
N ASN A 79 4.57 -5.27 9.95
CA ASN A 79 4.06 -6.24 8.99
C ASN A 79 4.57 -5.88 7.59
N HIS A 80 5.47 -6.73 7.07
CA HIS A 80 5.97 -6.73 5.70
C HIS A 80 5.81 -8.13 5.07
N ASP A 81 4.78 -8.87 5.48
CA ASP A 81 4.59 -10.27 5.07
C ASP A 81 4.13 -10.40 3.62
N LYS A 82 3.82 -9.28 2.95
CA LYS A 82 3.46 -9.20 1.52
C LYS A 82 2.21 -10.02 1.19
N GLU A 83 1.31 -10.12 2.17
CA GLU A 83 0.02 -10.81 2.01
C GLU A 83 -0.93 -10.03 1.11
N PHE A 84 -0.83 -8.69 1.11
CA PHE A 84 -1.65 -7.80 0.30
C PHE A 84 -0.85 -7.14 -0.80
N SER A 85 -1.39 -7.18 -2.03
CA SER A 85 -0.70 -6.67 -3.21
C SER A 85 -1.62 -6.08 -4.25
N PHE A 86 -1.08 -5.19 -5.07
CA PHE A 86 -1.80 -4.66 -6.23
C PHE A 86 -0.85 -4.41 -7.39
N CYS A 87 -1.44 -4.37 -8.59
CA CYS A 87 -0.75 -4.23 -9.86
C CYS A 87 -1.07 -2.86 -10.44
N GLU A 88 -0.08 -2.11 -10.93
CA GLU A 88 -0.32 -0.90 -11.73
C GLU A 88 0.30 -1.08 -13.12
N SER A 89 -0.52 -1.02 -14.17
CA SER A 89 -0.08 -0.98 -15.55
C SER A 89 0.07 0.47 -16.02
N THR A 90 1.19 0.77 -16.68
CA THR A 90 1.44 2.08 -17.31
C THR A 90 1.76 1.86 -18.79
N VAL A 91 0.97 2.45 -19.69
CA VAL A 91 1.23 2.41 -21.13
C VAL A 91 1.89 3.73 -21.59
N GLY A 92 3.22 3.74 -21.69
CA GLY A 92 3.99 4.95 -22.08
C GLY A 92 4.23 5.93 -20.91
N ASP A 93 4.27 7.25 -21.20
CA ASP A 93 4.44 8.34 -20.19
C ASP A 93 3.11 8.76 -19.51
N TYR A 94 2.02 8.03 -19.72
CA TYR A 94 0.70 8.35 -19.17
C TYR A 94 0.34 7.34 -18.09
N THR A 95 0.16 7.84 -16.86
CA THR A 95 -0.36 7.06 -15.72
C THR A 95 -1.87 6.94 -15.84
N ASP A 96 -2.39 5.72 -15.98
CA ASP A 96 -3.81 5.38 -16.19
C ASP A 96 -4.67 5.56 -14.93
N GLN A 97 -4.58 6.71 -14.23
CA GLN A 97 -5.59 7.10 -13.24
C GLN A 97 -6.91 7.58 -13.88
N ASP A 98 -6.99 7.65 -15.22
CA ASP A 98 -8.14 8.23 -15.95
C ASP A 98 -8.83 7.24 -16.93
N ARG A 99 -8.45 5.96 -16.95
CA ARG A 99 -9.01 4.97 -17.88
C ARG A 99 -9.30 3.62 -17.23
N VAL A 100 -10.25 3.63 -16.30
CA VAL A 100 -11.06 2.45 -16.06
C VAL A 100 -12.00 2.29 -17.27
N GLU A 101 -11.55 1.52 -18.26
CA GLU A 101 -12.27 0.88 -19.38
C GLU A 101 -11.49 1.03 -20.71
N ASP A 102 -11.10 -0.13 -21.26
CA ASP A 102 -10.67 -0.36 -22.65
C ASP A 102 -9.36 0.32 -23.10
N ILE A 103 -8.22 -0.37 -22.93
CA ILE A 103 -7.23 -0.60 -23.99
C ILE A 103 -6.44 -1.86 -23.65
N VAL A 104 -6.74 -2.93 -24.39
CA VAL A 104 -5.97 -4.16 -24.42
C VAL A 104 -4.71 -3.89 -25.25
N GLY A 105 -3.57 -3.70 -24.59
CA GLY A 105 -2.23 -3.75 -25.18
C GLY A 105 -1.78 -5.21 -25.32
N ASP A 106 -0.84 -5.51 -26.23
CA ASP A 106 -0.39 -6.88 -26.55
C ASP A 106 0.31 -7.65 -25.41
N ILE A 107 0.33 -7.11 -24.17
CA ILE A 107 0.61 -7.87 -22.95
C ILE A 107 -0.74 -8.35 -22.42
N GLU A 108 -0.95 -9.66 -22.35
CA GLU A 108 -2.11 -10.18 -21.61
C GLU A 108 -1.93 -9.76 -20.14
N GLU A 109 -2.56 -8.66 -19.71
CA GLU A 109 -2.66 -8.27 -18.28
C GLU A 109 -3.12 -9.48 -17.45
N GLU A 110 -3.92 -10.37 -18.06
CA GLU A 110 -4.34 -11.67 -17.51
C GLU A 110 -3.19 -12.62 -17.16
N ASP A 111 -2.00 -12.54 -17.77
CA ASP A 111 -0.85 -13.42 -17.48
C ASP A 111 0.11 -12.80 -16.44
N VAL A 112 0.25 -11.46 -16.40
CA VAL A 112 1.17 -10.76 -15.47
C VAL A 112 0.47 -10.35 -14.17
N CYS A 113 -0.73 -9.78 -14.25
CA CYS A 113 -1.61 -9.53 -13.11
C CYS A 113 -2.62 -10.69 -12.99
N THR A 114 -2.13 -11.94 -12.94
CA THR A 114 -2.93 -13.18 -12.89
C THR A 114 -3.79 -13.36 -11.62
N TRP A 115 -3.75 -12.43 -10.67
CA TRP A 115 -4.28 -12.59 -9.33
C TRP A 115 -5.49 -11.67 -9.13
N SER A 116 -6.65 -12.32 -9.05
CA SER A 116 -8.00 -11.77 -9.18
C SER A 116 -8.46 -10.86 -8.03
N GLU A 117 -7.58 -10.39 -7.15
CA GLU A 117 -7.94 -9.63 -5.96
C GLU A 117 -6.90 -8.50 -5.83
N GLN A 118 -7.18 -7.36 -6.45
CA GLN A 118 -6.41 -6.15 -6.18
C GLN A 118 -6.79 -5.70 -4.77
N ASP A 119 -5.82 -5.69 -3.86
CA ASP A 119 -6.06 -5.32 -2.47
C ASP A 119 -6.01 -3.80 -2.36
N TRP A 120 -7.13 -3.13 -2.62
CA TRP A 120 -7.21 -1.68 -2.40
C TRP A 120 -7.18 -1.37 -0.91
N ILE A 121 -6.79 -0.15 -0.57
CA ILE A 121 -6.73 0.28 0.83
C ILE A 121 -8.08 0.12 1.54
N GLU A 122 -9.20 0.29 0.83
CA GLU A 122 -10.57 0.10 1.33
C GLU A 122 -10.91 -1.38 1.61
N ASP A 123 -10.24 -2.32 0.92
CA ASP A 123 -10.45 -3.75 1.10
C ASP A 123 -9.64 -4.30 2.29
N ILE A 124 -8.50 -3.68 2.61
CA ILE A 124 -7.56 -4.14 3.66
C ILE A 124 -7.58 -3.28 4.92
N SER A 125 -8.24 -2.12 4.90
CA SER A 125 -8.29 -1.17 6.03
C SER A 125 -8.81 -1.81 7.31
N GLU A 126 -9.80 -2.70 7.20
CA GLU A 126 -10.37 -3.42 8.34
C GLU A 126 -9.34 -4.36 8.99
N GLU A 127 -8.54 -5.07 8.19
CA GLU A 127 -7.52 -5.99 8.68
C GLU A 127 -6.37 -5.25 9.36
N ILE A 128 -5.87 -4.18 8.72
CA ILE A 128 -4.84 -3.31 9.31
C ILE A 128 -5.33 -2.76 10.65
N ALA A 129 -6.57 -2.27 10.71
CA ALA A 129 -7.13 -1.71 11.94
C ALA A 129 -7.30 -2.77 13.04
N GLU A 130 -7.70 -3.99 12.69
CA GLU A 130 -7.83 -5.10 13.64
C GLU A 130 -6.47 -5.46 14.26
N GLU A 131 -5.44 -5.69 13.45
CA GLU A 131 -4.10 -6.01 13.95
C GLU A 131 -3.52 -4.90 14.84
N VAL A 132 -3.70 -3.64 14.43
CA VAL A 132 -3.19 -2.49 15.17
C VAL A 132 -3.88 -2.36 16.52
N VAL A 133 -5.21 -2.53 16.58
CA VAL A 133 -5.96 -2.47 17.84
C VAL A 133 -5.58 -3.64 18.75
N GLU A 134 -5.51 -4.86 18.24
CA GLU A 134 -5.09 -6.03 19.02
C GLU A 134 -3.68 -5.83 19.62
N TRP A 135 -2.77 -5.26 18.84
CA TRP A 135 -1.43 -4.96 19.30
C TRP A 135 -1.41 -3.87 20.37
N LEU A 136 -2.22 -2.81 20.21
CA LEU A 136 -2.33 -1.72 21.19
C LEU A 136 -2.93 -2.20 22.52
N ASP A 137 -3.83 -3.17 22.46
CA ASP A 137 -4.47 -3.80 23.63
C ASP A 137 -3.57 -4.80 24.35
N THR A 138 -2.53 -5.29 23.67
CA THR A 138 -1.60 -6.25 24.26
C THR A 138 -0.70 -5.55 25.29
N PRO A 139 -0.78 -5.93 26.58
CA PRO A 139 0.03 -5.30 27.62
C PRO A 139 1.52 -5.62 27.40
N LYS A 140 2.33 -4.56 27.32
CA LYS A 140 3.79 -4.63 27.15
C LYS A 140 4.56 -4.57 28.46
#